data_AF-A0A1F6QG07-F1
#
_entry.id   AF-A0A1F6QG07-F1
#
_cell.length_a   1.000
_cell.length_b   1.000
_cell.length_c   1.000
_cell.angle_alpha   90.00
_cell.angle_beta   90.00
_cell.angle_gamma   90.00
#
_symmetry.space_group_name_H-M   'P 1'
#
loop_
_entity.id
_entity.type
_entity.pdbx_description
1 polymer ?
#
loop_
_entity_poly.entity_id
_entity_poly.type
_entity_poly.pdbx_seq_one_letter_code
_entity_poly.pdbx_strand_id
1 'polypeptide(L)'
;MAESTLKAPVPVKTLGSLFMKIKVEKCRQVRIYPLIKGLLSQGNARIEWNDGFIINLKLHREGKRDYIHFTYITSSEGGDKKLCNYKVSLTRTECPTGFRYWLACPLVNKENKACGNRVGILYMPPKRNYFGCRRCHKLIYQRQCLSGLDKKYGKLISFCDLEQEEKLIKRKVYAGFFTQRYMKHLNKVKKNNERFGKRVEDLNSSLLS
;
A
#
# COMPACT_ATOMS: atom_id res chain seq x y z
N MET A 1 -11.06 51.30 23.74
CA MET A 1 -10.17 50.12 23.93
C MET A 1 -10.97 48.90 23.52
N ALA A 2 -10.78 48.41 22.29
CA ALA A 2 -11.53 47.27 21.75
C ALA A 2 -10.55 46.11 21.60
N GLU A 3 -10.61 45.16 22.53
CA GLU A 3 -9.86 43.91 22.46
C GLU A 3 -10.44 43.05 21.33
N SER A 4 -9.75 43.06 20.19
CA SER A 4 -10.00 42.15 19.08
C SER A 4 -9.63 40.74 19.50
N THR A 5 -10.60 39.99 20.01
CA THR A 5 -10.47 38.55 20.25
C THR A 5 -10.34 37.83 18.90
N LEU A 6 -9.10 37.62 18.47
CA LEU A 6 -8.74 36.66 17.44
C LEU A 6 -9.17 35.28 17.93
N LYS A 7 -10.40 34.86 17.54
CA LYS A 7 -10.86 33.48 17.72
C LYS A 7 -9.81 32.56 17.12
N ALA A 8 -9.18 31.76 17.97
CA ALA A 8 -8.32 30.66 17.55
C ALA A 8 -9.08 29.82 16.50
N PRO A 9 -8.46 29.43 15.38
CA PRO A 9 -9.10 28.56 14.42
C PRO A 9 -9.49 27.27 15.15
N VAL A 10 -10.78 26.96 15.09
CA VAL A 10 -11.39 25.74 15.62
C VAL A 10 -10.50 24.55 15.25
N PRO A 11 -10.11 23.68 16.20
CA PRO A 11 -9.27 22.54 15.89
C PRO A 11 -9.96 21.74 14.80
N VAL A 12 -9.34 21.69 13.62
CA VAL A 12 -9.79 20.87 12.51
C VAL A 12 -9.80 19.45 13.03
N LYS A 13 -11.00 18.96 13.36
CA LYS A 13 -11.22 17.59 13.82
C LYS A 13 -10.40 16.67 12.93
N THR A 14 -9.62 15.83 13.58
CA THR A 14 -8.75 14.80 13.04
C THR A 14 -9.48 13.90 12.03
N LEU A 15 -9.64 14.38 10.81
CA LEU A 15 -9.92 13.59 9.60
C LEU A 15 -8.60 12.97 9.07
N GLY A 16 -7.68 12.66 9.98
CA GLY A 16 -6.43 11.93 9.74
C GLY A 16 -6.63 10.41 9.66
N SER A 17 -7.86 9.94 9.44
CA SER A 17 -8.18 8.54 9.13
C SER A 17 -8.46 8.35 7.63
N LEU A 18 -8.08 9.30 6.78
CA LEU A 18 -8.00 9.04 5.34
C LEU A 18 -6.77 8.16 5.08
N PHE A 19 -7.00 6.84 5.13
CA PHE A 19 -6.16 5.76 4.61
C PHE A 19 -4.92 6.25 3.84
N MET A 20 -3.78 6.42 4.52
CA MET A 20 -2.48 6.51 3.85
C MET A 20 -2.33 5.23 3.02
N LYS A 21 -2.58 5.34 1.72
CA LYS A 21 -2.46 4.22 0.79
C LYS A 21 -0.97 3.83 0.76
N ILE A 22 -0.68 2.60 1.16
CA ILE A 22 0.69 2.11 1.23
C ILE A 22 1.22 1.90 -0.19
N LYS A 23 2.45 2.37 -0.40
CA LYS A 23 3.18 2.24 -1.68
C LYS A 23 3.68 0.83 -1.88
N VAL A 24 3.51 0.29 -3.08
CA VAL A 24 4.01 -1.04 -3.47
C VAL A 24 5.53 -1.14 -3.30
N GLU A 25 6.24 -0.04 -3.55
CA GLU A 25 7.70 0.06 -3.47
C GLU A 25 8.22 -0.10 -2.04
N LYS A 26 7.39 0.20 -1.04
CA LYS A 26 7.72 0.04 0.39
C LYS A 26 7.36 -1.33 0.95
N CYS A 27 6.78 -2.22 0.14
CA CYS A 27 6.32 -3.53 0.58
C CYS A 27 7.38 -4.59 0.32
N ARG A 28 7.48 -5.61 1.19
CA ARG A 28 8.25 -6.82 0.90
C ARG A 28 7.55 -7.60 -0.21
N GLN A 29 8.28 -8.06 -1.21
CA GLN A 29 7.72 -8.65 -2.44
C GLN A 29 8.22 -10.08 -2.63
N VAL A 30 7.30 -11.03 -2.72
CA VAL A 30 7.59 -12.41 -3.12
C VAL A 30 7.21 -12.55 -4.59
N ARG A 31 8.20 -12.64 -5.47
CA ARG A 31 8.02 -12.79 -6.92
C ARG A 31 8.16 -14.25 -7.30
N ILE A 32 7.20 -14.79 -8.06
CA ILE A 32 7.22 -16.21 -8.42
C ILE A 32 8.37 -16.55 -9.38
N TYR A 33 8.65 -15.70 -10.37
CA TYR A 33 9.64 -15.95 -11.42
C TYR A 33 11.04 -16.38 -10.97
N PRO A 34 11.72 -15.62 -10.09
CA PRO A 34 13.04 -16.04 -9.62
C PRO A 34 13.00 -17.32 -8.77
N LEU A 35 11.85 -17.63 -8.17
CA LEU A 35 11.71 -18.76 -7.26
C LEU A 35 11.43 -20.07 -8.00
N ILE A 36 10.73 -20.03 -9.13
CA ILE A 36 10.29 -21.23 -9.86
C ILE A 36 11.44 -22.19 -10.13
N LYS A 37 12.60 -21.70 -10.61
CA LYS A 37 13.73 -22.58 -10.95
C LYS A 37 14.23 -23.38 -9.74
N GLY A 38 14.44 -22.73 -8.59
CA GLY A 38 14.90 -23.40 -7.37
C GLY A 38 13.81 -24.23 -6.70
N LEU A 39 12.57 -23.71 -6.67
CA LEU A 39 11.45 -24.39 -6.02
C LEU A 39 11.05 -25.68 -6.75
N LEU A 40 11.15 -25.70 -8.08
CA LEU A 40 10.85 -26.89 -8.87
C LEU A 40 11.96 -27.95 -8.80
N SER A 41 13.22 -27.55 -8.64
CA SER A 41 14.36 -28.47 -8.57
C SER A 41 14.60 -29.01 -7.16
N GLN A 42 14.62 -28.15 -6.15
CA GLN A 42 14.98 -28.50 -4.77
C GLN A 42 13.76 -28.68 -3.85
N GLY A 43 12.57 -28.21 -4.27
CA GLY A 43 11.35 -28.29 -3.45
C GLY A 43 11.28 -27.27 -2.31
N ASN A 44 12.34 -26.48 -2.09
CA ASN A 44 12.39 -25.41 -1.10
C ASN A 44 13.05 -24.15 -1.68
N ALA A 45 12.73 -23.00 -1.09
CA ALA A 45 13.42 -21.74 -1.37
C ALA A 45 13.44 -20.87 -0.12
N ARG A 46 14.47 -20.04 0.00
CA ARG A 46 14.58 -19.04 1.05
C ARG A 46 14.69 -17.67 0.40
N ILE A 47 13.95 -16.69 0.92
CA ILE A 47 14.08 -15.29 0.52
C ILE A 47 14.47 -14.51 1.74
N GLU A 48 15.48 -13.67 1.57
CA GLU A 48 15.98 -12.76 2.59
C GLU A 48 15.96 -11.35 2.02
N TRP A 49 15.50 -10.40 2.84
CA TRP A 49 15.49 -8.98 2.51
C TRP A 49 16.56 -8.27 3.34
N ASN A 50 16.99 -7.08 2.87
CA ASN A 50 18.07 -6.30 3.48
C ASN A 50 17.82 -5.90 4.95
N ASP A 51 16.56 -5.98 5.41
CA ASP A 51 16.15 -5.72 6.78
C ASP A 51 16.27 -6.96 7.70
N GLY A 52 16.90 -8.04 7.22
CA GLY A 52 17.08 -9.30 7.96
C GLY A 52 15.80 -10.15 8.05
N PHE A 53 14.72 -9.76 7.36
CA PHE A 53 13.51 -10.56 7.32
C PHE A 53 13.73 -11.76 6.41
N ILE A 54 13.43 -12.96 6.93
CA ILE A 54 13.62 -14.22 6.21
C ILE A 54 12.28 -14.94 6.09
N ILE A 55 12.00 -15.47 4.90
CA ILE A 55 10.90 -16.40 4.66
C ILE A 55 11.42 -17.70 4.10
N ASN A 56 10.89 -18.80 4.63
CA ASN A 56 11.09 -20.13 4.11
C ASN A 56 9.86 -20.55 3.31
N LEU A 57 10.11 -21.04 2.10
CA LEU A 57 9.12 -21.52 1.15
C LEU A 57 9.34 -23.01 0.93
N LYS A 58 8.30 -23.82 1.09
CA LYS A 58 8.35 -25.26 0.79
C LYS A 58 7.26 -25.61 -0.20
N LEU A 59 7.64 -26.22 -1.32
CA LEU A 59 6.70 -26.73 -2.30
C LEU A 59 6.21 -28.11 -1.85
N HIS A 60 4.90 -28.26 -1.85
CA HIS A 60 4.23 -29.53 -1.63
C HIS A 60 3.35 -29.79 -2.85
N ARG A 61 3.46 -31.01 -3.38
CA ARG A 61 2.65 -31.49 -4.49
C ARG A 61 1.70 -32.54 -3.93
N GLU A 62 0.41 -32.24 -3.88
CA GLU A 62 -0.62 -33.15 -3.38
C GLU A 62 -1.60 -33.43 -4.53
N GLY A 63 -1.43 -34.59 -5.16
CA GLY A 63 -2.22 -34.99 -6.32
C GLY A 63 -2.13 -33.99 -7.48
N LYS A 64 -3.26 -33.38 -7.85
CA LYS A 64 -3.38 -32.40 -8.95
C LYS A 64 -3.12 -30.95 -8.53
N ARG A 65 -2.88 -30.67 -7.23
CA ARG A 65 -2.73 -29.31 -6.72
C ARG A 65 -1.35 -29.12 -6.10
N ASP A 66 -0.66 -28.10 -6.58
CA ASP A 66 0.61 -27.66 -6.01
C ASP A 66 0.33 -26.51 -5.04
N TYR A 67 0.97 -26.54 -3.87
CA TYR A 67 0.92 -25.43 -2.92
C TYR A 67 2.27 -25.18 -2.29
N ILE A 68 2.49 -23.93 -1.91
CA ILE A 68 3.72 -23.47 -1.27
C ILE A 68 3.38 -23.11 0.16
N HIS A 69 4.06 -23.74 1.11
CA HIS A 69 4.02 -23.35 2.51
C HIS A 69 4.95 -22.16 2.75
N PHE A 70 4.37 -21.09 3.29
CA PHE A 70 5.09 -19.89 3.69
C PHE A 70 5.32 -19.99 5.20
N THR A 71 6.57 -19.98 5.64
CA THR A 71 6.93 -20.04 7.07
C THR A 71 7.90 -18.91 7.41
N TYR A 72 7.48 -18.02 8.30
CA TYR A 72 8.28 -16.87 8.74
C TYR A 72 7.80 -16.33 10.08
N ILE A 73 8.62 -15.50 10.73
CA ILE A 73 8.30 -14.87 12.01
C ILE A 73 8.10 -13.37 11.78
N THR A 74 7.03 -12.81 12.33
CA THR A 74 6.77 -11.36 12.32
C THR A 74 6.69 -10.84 13.74
N SER A 75 7.28 -9.69 14.00
CA SER A 75 7.01 -8.92 15.22
C SER A 75 5.76 -8.07 15.01
N SER A 76 4.80 -8.20 15.93
CA SER A 76 3.66 -7.28 15.99
C SER A 76 4.04 -5.98 16.70
N GLU A 77 3.19 -4.93 16.61
CA GLU A 77 3.42 -3.66 17.31
C GLU A 77 3.50 -3.81 18.85
N GLY A 78 3.06 -4.95 19.41
CA GLY A 78 3.16 -5.28 20.84
C GLY A 78 4.43 -6.02 21.27
N GLY A 79 5.41 -6.22 20.38
CA GLY A 79 6.66 -6.93 20.68
C GLY A 79 6.58 -8.46 20.60
N ASP A 80 5.36 -9.01 20.56
CA ASP A 80 5.16 -10.45 20.41
C ASP A 80 5.60 -10.95 19.03
N LYS A 81 6.47 -11.96 19.04
CA LYS A 81 6.90 -12.69 17.84
C LYS A 81 5.81 -13.69 17.44
N LYS A 82 5.14 -13.43 16.32
CA LYS A 82 4.14 -14.32 15.75
C LYS A 82 4.75 -15.19 14.65
N LEU A 83 4.73 -16.51 14.86
CA LEU A 83 5.03 -17.48 13.80
C LEU A 83 3.86 -17.50 12.81
N CYS A 84 4.14 -17.18 11.56
CA CYS A 84 3.17 -17.22 10.47
C CYS A 84 3.47 -18.44 9.59
N ASN A 85 2.50 -19.36 9.52
CA ASN A 85 2.54 -20.54 8.67
C ASN A 85 1.21 -20.69 7.93
N TYR A 86 1.23 -20.59 6.60
CA TYR A 86 0.03 -20.80 5.78
C TYR A 86 0.40 -21.24 4.36
N LYS A 87 -0.61 -21.80 3.68
CA LYS A 87 -0.48 -22.33 2.33
C LYS A 87 -0.85 -21.29 1.28
N VAL A 88 -0.11 -21.26 0.18
CA VAL A 88 -0.38 -20.44 -1.00
C VAL A 88 -0.47 -21.38 -2.20
N SER A 89 -1.62 -21.43 -2.87
CA SER A 89 -1.78 -22.31 -4.03
C SER A 89 -0.92 -21.84 -5.20
N LEU A 90 -0.27 -22.79 -5.86
CA LEU A 90 0.49 -22.59 -7.07
C LEU A 90 -0.35 -23.07 -8.26
N THR A 91 -0.55 -22.19 -9.23
CA THR A 91 -1.25 -22.51 -10.47
C THR A 91 -0.35 -22.26 -11.65
N ARG A 92 -0.57 -22.97 -12.76
CA ARG A 92 0.19 -22.79 -13.99
C ARG A 92 -0.75 -22.54 -15.16
N THR A 93 -0.27 -21.80 -16.13
CA THR A 93 -0.93 -21.59 -17.42
C THR A 93 0.02 -22.10 -18.49
N GLU A 94 -0.50 -22.96 -19.36
CA GLU A 94 0.20 -23.45 -20.54
C GLU A 94 0.44 -22.29 -21.50
N CYS A 95 1.64 -22.24 -22.06
CA CYS A 95 2.07 -21.26 -23.05
C CYS A 95 2.83 -22.00 -24.16
N PRO A 96 2.89 -21.47 -25.39
CA PRO A 96 3.61 -22.12 -26.48
C PRO A 96 5.09 -22.41 -26.16
N THR A 97 5.70 -21.59 -25.30
CA THR A 97 7.11 -21.69 -24.90
C THR A 97 7.29 -22.33 -23.51
N GLY A 98 6.29 -23.04 -22.97
CA GLY A 98 6.37 -23.74 -21.67
C GLY A 98 5.24 -23.37 -20.70
N PHE A 99 5.56 -23.23 -19.40
CA PHE A 99 4.56 -22.94 -18.37
C PHE A 99 4.81 -21.61 -17.68
N ARG A 100 3.74 -20.84 -17.49
CA ARG A 100 3.73 -19.63 -16.67
C ARG A 100 3.08 -19.91 -15.32
N TYR A 101 3.86 -19.79 -14.26
CA TYR A 101 3.38 -20.03 -12.89
C TYR A 101 2.80 -18.77 -12.25
N TRP A 102 1.81 -18.97 -11.40
CA TRP A 102 1.06 -17.95 -10.69
C TRP A 102 0.79 -18.39 -9.24
N LEU A 103 0.85 -17.44 -8.32
CA LEU A 103 0.44 -17.62 -6.93
C LEU A 103 -1.02 -17.21 -6.78
N ALA A 104 -1.82 -17.97 -6.06
CA ALA A 104 -3.16 -17.56 -5.67
C ALA A 104 -3.10 -16.70 -4.40
N CYS A 105 -3.80 -15.56 -4.38
CA CYS A 105 -3.85 -14.71 -3.20
C CYS A 105 -4.50 -15.44 -2.00
N PRO A 106 -3.80 -15.61 -0.86
CA PRO A 106 -4.32 -16.35 0.30
C PRO A 106 -5.26 -15.52 1.17
N LEU A 107 -5.31 -14.19 0.97
CA LEU A 107 -6.12 -13.31 1.79
C LEU A 107 -7.61 -13.39 1.44
N VAL A 108 -8.41 -13.12 2.47
CA VAL A 108 -9.85 -12.92 2.36
C VAL A 108 -10.12 -11.43 2.08
N ASN A 109 -11.04 -11.16 1.17
CA ASN A 109 -11.49 -9.81 0.86
C ASN A 109 -12.41 -9.28 1.96
N LYS A 110 -12.76 -7.99 1.87
CA LYS A 110 -13.63 -7.31 2.85
C LYS A 110 -15.01 -7.95 3.00
N GLU A 111 -15.52 -8.58 1.95
CA GLU A 111 -16.79 -9.31 1.93
C GLU A 111 -16.68 -10.74 2.47
N ASN A 112 -15.61 -11.04 3.22
CA ASN A 112 -15.31 -12.37 3.76
C ASN A 112 -15.16 -13.51 2.72
N LYS A 113 -14.98 -13.16 1.44
CA LYS A 113 -14.73 -14.10 0.34
C LYS A 113 -13.23 -14.29 0.11
N ALA A 114 -12.77 -15.52 -0.08
CA ALA A 114 -11.39 -15.79 -0.47
C ALA A 114 -11.05 -15.05 -1.77
N CYS A 115 -9.94 -14.31 -1.79
CA CYS A 115 -9.58 -13.52 -2.95
C CYS A 115 -9.22 -14.41 -4.15
N GLY A 116 -8.36 -15.41 -3.95
CA GLY A 116 -8.03 -16.42 -4.96
C GLY A 116 -7.35 -15.90 -6.24
N ASN A 117 -7.15 -14.59 -6.37
CA ASN A 117 -6.61 -13.97 -7.58
C ASN A 117 -5.22 -14.52 -7.91
N ARG A 118 -5.03 -14.92 -9.16
CA ARG A 118 -3.75 -15.34 -9.72
C ARG A 118 -2.83 -14.13 -9.87
N VAL A 119 -1.70 -14.13 -9.18
CA VAL A 119 -0.73 -13.04 -9.15
C VAL A 119 0.69 -13.56 -9.30
N GLY A 120 1.54 -12.82 -10.00
CA GLY A 120 2.97 -13.11 -10.09
C GLY A 120 3.77 -12.63 -8.87
N ILE A 121 3.18 -11.74 -8.07
CA ILE A 121 3.83 -11.10 -6.93
C ILE A 121 2.85 -11.01 -5.77
N LEU A 122 3.29 -11.47 -4.60
CA LEU A 122 2.62 -11.22 -3.32
C LEU A 122 3.37 -10.14 -2.56
N TYR A 123 2.61 -9.26 -1.90
CA TYR A 123 3.12 -8.11 -1.18
C TYR A 123 2.82 -8.25 0.32
N MET A 124 3.79 -7.93 1.16
CA MET A 124 3.59 -7.71 2.59
C MET A 124 3.89 -6.23 2.91
N PRO A 125 2.83 -5.44 3.17
CA PRO A 125 2.98 -4.04 3.54
C PRO A 125 3.64 -3.87 4.93
N PRO A 126 4.33 -2.75 5.20
CA PRO A 126 4.68 -2.36 6.56
C PRO A 126 3.43 -2.33 7.43
N LYS A 127 3.54 -2.84 8.67
CA LYS A 127 2.43 -3.02 9.64
C LYS A 127 1.42 -4.13 9.31
N ARG A 128 1.68 -4.96 8.31
CA ARG A 128 0.88 -6.17 8.03
C ARG A 128 1.76 -7.41 8.18
N ASN A 129 1.15 -8.48 8.67
CA ASN A 129 1.87 -9.71 8.98
C ASN A 129 1.69 -10.78 7.90
N TYR A 130 0.84 -10.54 6.88
CA TYR A 130 0.47 -11.54 5.87
C TYR A 130 0.77 -11.04 4.45
N PHE A 131 1.25 -11.94 3.61
CA PHE A 131 1.44 -11.69 2.19
C PHE A 131 0.10 -11.79 1.45
N GLY A 132 -0.13 -10.88 0.52
CA GLY A 132 -1.37 -10.84 -0.24
C GLY A 132 -1.23 -10.10 -1.56
N CYS A 133 -2.29 -10.12 -2.36
CA CYS A 133 -2.28 -9.36 -3.60
C CYS A 133 -2.40 -7.85 -3.35
N ARG A 134 -1.99 -7.08 -4.36
CA ARG A 134 -2.06 -5.63 -4.38
C ARG A 134 -3.46 -5.10 -4.04
N ARG A 135 -4.52 -5.77 -4.52
CA ARG A 135 -5.92 -5.36 -4.32
C ARG A 135 -6.38 -5.54 -2.87
N CYS A 136 -6.08 -6.70 -2.25
CA CYS A 136 -6.42 -6.95 -0.84
C CYS A 136 -5.77 -5.94 0.10
N HIS A 137 -4.49 -5.63 -0.15
CA HIS A 137 -3.74 -4.65 0.63
C HIS A 137 -3.96 -3.19 0.19
N LYS A 138 -4.81 -2.94 -0.81
CA LYS A 138 -5.10 -1.61 -1.38
C LYS A 138 -3.86 -0.79 -1.72
N LEU A 139 -2.85 -1.47 -2.26
CA LEU A 139 -1.56 -0.85 -2.56
C LEU A 139 -1.61 -0.02 -3.84
N ILE A 140 -0.88 1.09 -3.82
CA ILE A 140 -0.74 1.98 -4.98
C ILE A 140 0.68 2.01 -5.49
N TYR A 141 0.83 2.12 -6.81
CA TYR A 141 2.13 2.40 -7.41
C TYR A 141 2.50 3.85 -7.18
N GLN A 142 3.78 4.13 -7.02
CA GLN A 142 4.30 5.50 -6.90
C GLN A 142 3.89 6.37 -8.09
N ARG A 143 3.84 5.83 -9.31
CA ARG A 143 3.38 6.56 -10.50
C ARG A 143 1.92 6.98 -10.44
N GLN A 144 1.08 6.22 -9.74
CA GLN A 144 -0.33 6.59 -9.49
C GLN A 144 -0.47 7.61 -8.37
N CYS A 145 0.64 7.92 -7.67
CA CYS A 145 0.76 9.00 -6.72
C CYS A 145 1.31 10.27 -7.37
N LEU A 146 1.34 10.40 -8.70
CA LEU A 146 1.75 11.64 -9.35
C LEU A 146 0.54 12.56 -9.53
N SER A 147 0.73 13.84 -9.24
CA SER A 147 -0.23 14.90 -9.52
C SER A 147 -0.58 14.96 -11.01
N GLY A 148 -1.87 15.17 -11.31
CA GLY A 148 -2.40 15.16 -12.67
C GLY A 148 -3.43 16.27 -12.86
N LEU A 149 -3.67 16.63 -14.12
CA LEU A 149 -4.77 17.50 -14.50
C LEU A 149 -6.04 16.65 -14.59
N ASP A 150 -7.00 16.93 -13.71
CA ASP A 150 -8.36 16.42 -13.83
C ASP A 150 -9.20 17.53 -14.48
N LYS A 151 -9.81 17.26 -15.64
CA LYS A 151 -10.49 18.30 -16.44
C LYS A 151 -11.62 18.99 -15.67
N LYS A 152 -12.28 18.27 -14.74
CA LYS A 152 -13.43 18.78 -13.97
C LYS A 152 -13.01 19.55 -12.71
N TYR A 153 -11.92 19.15 -12.06
CA TYR A 153 -11.51 19.70 -10.74
C TYR A 153 -10.17 20.46 -10.79
N GLY A 154 -9.54 20.57 -11.96
CA GLY A 154 -8.24 21.19 -12.16
C GLY A 154 -7.07 20.29 -11.75
N LYS A 155 -5.90 20.88 -11.49
CA LYS A 155 -4.70 20.12 -11.07
C LYS A 155 -4.91 19.51 -9.67
N LEU A 156 -5.18 18.21 -9.61
CA LEU A 156 -5.22 17.46 -8.36
C LEU A 156 -3.78 17.07 -8.03
N ILE A 157 -3.30 17.57 -6.89
CA ILE A 157 -1.97 17.26 -6.41
C ILE A 157 -2.08 15.97 -5.60
N SER A 158 -1.24 14.99 -5.89
CA SER A 158 -1.20 13.79 -5.06
C SER A 158 -0.72 14.14 -3.66
N PHE A 159 -1.32 13.50 -2.64
CA PHE A 159 -0.87 13.64 -1.26
C PHE A 159 0.62 13.33 -1.08
N CYS A 160 1.18 12.42 -1.90
CA CYS A 160 2.61 12.13 -1.86
C CYS A 160 3.48 13.29 -2.33
N ASP A 161 3.03 14.05 -3.33
CA ASP A 161 3.76 15.21 -3.84
C ASP A 161 3.72 16.34 -2.79
N LEU A 162 2.57 16.51 -2.12
CA LEU A 162 2.43 17.45 -1.01
C LEU A 162 3.36 17.08 0.16
N GLU A 163 3.39 15.80 0.57
CA GLU A 163 4.24 15.31 1.65
C GLU A 163 5.74 15.48 1.32
N GLN A 164 6.13 15.27 0.05
CA GLN A 164 7.49 15.52 -0.41
C GLN A 164 7.83 17.01 -0.40
N GLU A 165 6.92 17.88 -0.88
CA GLU A 165 7.10 19.33 -0.79
C GLU A 165 7.32 19.78 0.66
N GLU A 166 6.56 19.25 1.61
CA GLU A 166 6.70 19.58 3.03
C GLU A 166 8.08 19.21 3.58
N LYS A 167 8.59 18.02 3.25
CA LYS A 167 9.92 17.55 3.67
C LYS A 167 11.06 18.41 3.12
N LEU A 168 10.87 19.02 1.95
CA LEU A 168 11.86 19.93 1.34
C LEU A 168 11.88 21.32 2.00
N ILE A 169 10.90 21.65 2.85
CA ILE A 169 10.83 22.94 3.54
C ILE A 169 11.72 22.89 4.79
N LYS A 170 12.91 23.50 4.68
CA LYS A 170 13.92 23.53 5.75
C LYS A 170 13.46 24.25 7.03
N ARG A 171 12.66 25.31 6.91
CA ARG A 171 12.17 26.12 8.04
C ARG A 171 10.69 26.42 7.86
N LYS A 172 9.86 25.97 8.81
CA LYS A 172 8.40 26.19 8.81
C LYS A 172 8.02 27.53 9.46
N VAL A 173 8.73 27.92 10.51
CA VAL A 173 8.48 29.14 11.29
C VAL A 173 9.76 29.96 11.37
N TYR A 174 9.63 31.28 11.32
CA TYR A 174 10.67 32.26 11.57
C TYR A 174 10.07 33.44 12.33
N ALA A 175 10.70 33.85 13.43
CA ALA A 175 10.22 34.93 14.31
C ALA A 175 8.74 34.75 14.74
N GLY A 176 8.33 33.52 15.04
CA GLY A 176 6.95 33.19 15.42
C GLY A 176 5.93 33.12 14.27
N PHE A 177 6.31 33.54 13.06
CA PHE A 177 5.45 33.52 11.88
C PHE A 177 5.79 32.37 10.95
N PHE A 178 4.79 31.83 10.25
CA PHE A 178 5.02 30.84 9.21
C PHE A 178 5.79 31.47 8.04
N THR A 179 6.78 30.73 7.52
CA THR A 179 7.53 31.19 6.35
C THR A 179 6.60 31.26 5.13
N GLN A 180 6.87 32.20 4.22
CA GLN A 180 6.06 32.35 3.00
C GLN A 180 6.00 31.05 2.18
N ARG A 181 7.09 30.27 2.18
CA ARG A 181 7.15 28.95 1.52
C ARG A 181 6.24 27.94 2.19
N TYR A 182 6.19 27.91 3.52
CA TYR A 182 5.28 27.04 4.26
C TYR A 182 3.81 27.48 4.10
N MET A 183 3.54 28.79 4.12
CA MET A 183 2.20 29.33 3.81
C MET A 183 1.71 28.94 2.43
N LYS A 184 2.56 29.00 1.40
CA LYS A 184 2.22 28.51 0.04
C LYS A 184 1.88 27.03 0.04
N HIS A 185 2.63 26.22 0.78
CA HIS A 185 2.34 24.79 0.93
C HIS A 185 0.99 24.53 1.62
N LEU A 186 0.71 25.20 2.74
CA LEU A 186 -0.59 25.10 3.43
C LEU A 186 -1.76 25.50 2.51
N ASN A 187 -1.61 26.57 1.74
CA ASN A 187 -2.62 27.01 0.76
C ASN A 187 -2.83 25.96 -0.35
N LYS A 188 -1.78 25.29 -0.83
CA LYS A 188 -1.91 24.18 -1.78
C LYS A 188 -2.65 23.00 -1.17
N VAL A 189 -2.31 22.60 0.05
CA VAL A 189 -2.98 21.49 0.77
C VAL A 189 -4.47 21.80 0.94
N LYS A 190 -4.82 23.02 1.37
CA LYS A 190 -6.20 23.46 1.52
C LYS A 190 -6.99 23.36 0.21
N LYS A 191 -6.49 23.98 -0.87
CA LYS A 191 -7.12 23.92 -2.20
C LYS A 191 -7.25 22.49 -2.73
N ASN A 192 -6.27 21.64 -2.47
CA ASN A 192 -6.30 20.26 -2.89
C ASN A 192 -7.39 19.46 -2.16
N ASN A 193 -7.50 19.64 -0.84
CA ASN A 193 -8.56 19.00 -0.04
C ASN A 193 -9.96 19.43 -0.47
N GLU A 194 -10.17 20.72 -0.76
CA GLU A 194 -11.44 21.24 -1.30
C GLU A 194 -11.81 20.56 -2.64
N ARG A 195 -10.84 20.37 -3.55
CA ARG A 195 -11.04 19.66 -4.83
C ARG A 195 -11.34 18.18 -4.64
N PHE A 196 -10.63 17.51 -3.72
CA PHE A 196 -10.89 16.12 -3.39
C PHE A 196 -12.27 15.91 -2.76
N GLY A 197 -12.71 16.81 -1.88
CA GLY A 197 -14.03 16.78 -1.27
C GLY A 197 -15.14 16.77 -2.33
N LYS A 198 -15.13 17.76 -3.23
CA LYS A 198 -16.09 17.85 -4.35
C LYS A 198 -16.12 16.59 -5.21
N ARG A 199 -14.95 16.02 -5.51
CA ARG A 199 -14.86 14.77 -6.30
C ARG A 199 -15.48 13.57 -5.59
N VAL A 200 -15.37 13.49 -4.26
CA VAL A 200 -15.96 12.40 -3.47
C VAL A 200 -17.47 12.55 -3.38
N GLU A 201 -17.97 13.78 -3.19
CA GLU A 201 -19.40 14.09 -3.20
C GLU A 201 -20.05 13.68 -4.53
N ASP A 202 -19.45 14.06 -5.65
CA ASP A 202 -19.93 13.70 -6.99
C ASP A 202 -19.93 12.17 -7.23
N LEU A 203 -18.91 11.45 -6.74
CA LEU A 203 -18.86 9.99 -6.84
C LEU A 203 -19.93 9.31 -5.99
N ASN A 204 -20.17 9.80 -4.79
CA ASN A 204 -21.20 9.25 -3.92
C ASN A 204 -22.61 9.50 -4.48
N SER A 205 -22.85 10.67 -5.09
CA SER A 205 -24.09 10.95 -5.82
C SER A 205 -24.31 9.99 -6.99
N SER A 206 -23.25 9.68 -7.76
CA SER A 206 -23.32 8.74 -8.89
C SER A 206 -23.46 7.26 -8.51
N LEU A 207 -23.23 6.90 -7.25
CA LEU A 207 -23.41 5.54 -6.73
C LEU A 207 -24.78 5.34 -6.07
N LEU A 208 -25.49 6.43 -5.80
CA LEU A 208 -26.84 6.46 -5.23
C LEU A 208 -27.93 6.72 -6.30
N SER A 209 -27.51 6.86 -7.57
CA SER A 209 -28.35 6.93 -8.76
C SER A 209 -28.16 5.68 -9.61
#